data_AF-U6D5Y6-F1
#
_entry.id   AF-U6D5Y6-F1
#
_cell.length_a   1.000
_cell.length_b   1.000
_cell.length_c   1.000
_cell.angle_alpha   90.00
_cell.angle_beta   90.00
_cell.angle_gamma   90.00
#
_symmetry.space_group_name_H-M   'P 1'
#
loop_
_entity.id
_entity.type
_entity.pdbx_description
1 polymer ?
#
loop_
_entity_poly.entity_id
_entity_poly.type
_entity_poly.pdbx_seq_one_letter_code
_entity_poly.pdbx_strand_id
1 'polypeptide(L)'
;FSWHTCLLGVASCLLMMFLISPGAAGGSLLLMGLLSALLTARGGPSSWGYVSQALLFHQVRKYLLRLDVRKDHVKFWRPQLLLLVGNPRGALPLLRLANQLKKGGLYVLGHVTLGDLDCLPSDPVQPQYGAWLSLVDRAQVKAFVDLTLSPSVRQGAQHLLRISGLGGMKPNTLVLGFYDDAAPQDHFLTDPAFSEAADGTLEGGSPALSTLFPPPRAPGSPRALSPQDYVATVADALKMNKNVVLARAC
;
A
#
# COMPACT_ATOMS: atom_id res chain seq x y z
N PHE A 1 1.05 38.59 -3.85
CA PHE A 1 0.70 38.38 -2.44
C PHE A 1 1.94 37.86 -1.73
N SER A 2 2.49 38.58 -0.74
CA SER A 2 3.69 38.13 -0.01
C SER A 2 3.29 37.55 1.35
N TRP A 3 4.01 36.55 1.85
CA TRP A 3 3.74 35.99 3.17
C TRP A 3 3.97 37.03 4.28
N HIS A 4 4.91 37.95 4.06
CA HIS A 4 5.21 39.07 4.96
C HIS A 4 4.00 39.98 5.19
N THR A 5 3.30 40.40 4.13
CA THR A 5 2.12 41.27 4.23
C THR A 5 0.95 40.57 4.93
N CYS A 6 0.81 39.25 4.76
CA CYS A 6 -0.21 38.47 5.46
C CYS A 6 0.11 38.36 6.96
N LEU A 7 1.36 38.04 7.29
CA LEU A 7 1.81 37.93 8.68
C LEU A 7 1.63 39.25 9.43
N LEU A 8 1.98 40.36 8.79
CA LEU A 8 1.79 41.70 9.36
C LEU A 8 0.31 42.00 9.62
N GLY A 9 -0.59 41.65 8.69
CA GLY A 9 -2.03 41.84 8.88
C GLY A 9 -2.61 41.02 10.03
N VAL A 10 -2.20 39.76 10.15
CA VAL A 10 -2.60 38.89 11.28
C VAL A 10 -2.06 39.46 12.60
N ALA A 11 -0.79 39.87 12.63
CA ALA A 11 -0.17 40.45 13.82
C ALA A 11 -0.84 41.76 14.26
N SER A 12 -1.13 42.67 13.32
CA SER A 12 -1.80 43.94 13.63
C SER A 12 -3.22 43.73 14.14
N CYS A 13 -3.94 42.76 13.58
CA CYS A 13 -5.30 42.41 14.02
C CYS A 13 -5.29 41.86 15.46
N LEU A 14 -4.40 40.91 15.75
CA LEU A 14 -4.24 40.36 17.09
C LEU A 14 -3.82 41.43 18.11
N LEU A 15 -2.90 42.31 17.75
CA LEU A 15 -2.46 43.41 18.61
C LEU A 15 -3.65 44.31 19.01
N MET A 16 -4.44 44.78 18.04
CA MET A 16 -5.60 45.64 18.32
C MET A 16 -6.66 44.92 19.16
N MET A 17 -6.88 43.61 18.94
CA MET A 17 -7.83 42.82 19.72
C MET A 17 -7.45 42.78 21.22
N PHE A 18 -6.18 42.57 21.53
CA PHE A 18 -5.68 42.56 22.92
C PHE A 18 -5.63 43.96 23.56
N LEU A 19 -5.40 45.02 22.76
CA LEU A 19 -5.41 46.40 23.25
C LEU A 19 -6.80 46.86 23.71
N ILE A 20 -7.87 46.42 23.03
CA ILE A 20 -9.25 46.80 23.37
C ILE A 20 -9.71 46.09 24.65
N SER A 21 -9.59 44.76 24.71
CA SER A 21 -9.99 44.00 25.90
C SER A 21 -9.27 42.64 25.98
N PRO A 22 -8.24 42.50 26.84
CA PRO A 22 -7.45 41.28 26.90
C PRO A 22 -8.27 40.06 27.37
N GLY A 23 -9.24 40.27 28.27
CA GLY A 23 -10.11 39.20 28.78
C GLY A 23 -11.02 38.59 27.71
N ALA A 24 -11.75 39.44 26.96
CA ALA A 24 -12.64 38.97 25.90
C ALA A 24 -11.86 38.41 24.69
N ALA A 25 -10.72 39.01 24.34
CA ALA A 25 -9.79 38.52 23.32
C ALA A 25 -9.24 37.12 23.65
N GLY A 26 -8.78 36.93 24.88
CA GLY A 26 -8.32 35.61 25.35
C GLY A 26 -9.45 34.59 25.34
N GLY A 27 -10.65 34.97 25.81
CA GLY A 27 -11.83 34.11 25.81
C GLY A 27 -12.28 33.66 24.41
N SER A 28 -12.27 34.57 23.43
CA SER A 28 -12.67 34.25 22.05
C SER A 28 -11.65 33.35 21.34
N LEU A 29 -10.34 33.59 21.53
CA LEU A 29 -9.29 32.71 21.01
C LEU A 29 -9.33 31.32 21.65
N LEU A 30 -9.55 31.25 22.97
CA LEU A 30 -9.72 29.99 23.68
C LEU A 30 -10.93 29.23 23.17
N LEU A 31 -12.08 29.89 23.01
CA LEU A 31 -13.30 29.29 22.46
C LEU A 31 -13.08 28.80 21.02
N MET A 32 -12.43 29.59 20.17
CA MET A 32 -12.09 29.20 18.80
C MET A 32 -11.18 27.96 18.78
N GLY A 33 -10.14 27.94 19.62
CA GLY A 33 -9.26 26.79 19.77
C GLY A 33 -9.99 25.54 20.26
N LEU A 34 -10.85 25.70 21.28
CA LEU A 34 -11.67 24.60 21.82
C LEU A 34 -12.63 24.05 20.76
N LEU A 35 -13.32 24.91 20.02
CA LEU A 35 -14.21 24.49 18.94
C LEU A 35 -13.45 23.79 17.81
N SER A 36 -12.27 24.27 17.44
CA SER A 36 -11.42 23.62 16.45
C SER A 36 -10.92 22.24 16.92
N ALA A 37 -10.50 22.14 18.19
CA ALA A 37 -10.09 20.89 18.80
C ALA A 37 -11.27 19.90 18.91
N LEU A 38 -12.45 20.36 19.34
CA LEU A 38 -13.67 19.56 19.38
C LEU A 38 -14.09 19.08 18.00
N LEU A 39 -14.00 19.93 16.97
CA LEU A 39 -14.31 19.54 15.60
C LEU A 39 -13.31 18.50 15.07
N THR A 40 -12.03 18.65 15.41
CA THR A 40 -10.99 17.69 15.01
C THR A 40 -11.13 16.36 15.77
N ALA A 41 -11.47 16.40 17.05
CA ALA A 41 -11.64 15.21 17.89
C ALA A 41 -12.96 14.47 17.62
N ARG A 42 -14.05 15.19 17.30
CA ARG A 42 -15.37 14.61 16.97
C ARG A 42 -15.57 14.39 15.47
N GLY A 43 -14.66 14.86 14.64
CA GLY A 43 -14.62 14.59 13.22
C GLY A 43 -14.29 13.11 12.97
N GLY A 44 -15.30 12.25 13.15
CA GLY A 44 -15.25 10.87 12.65
C GLY A 44 -15.10 10.84 11.12
N PRO A 45 -15.09 9.65 10.49
CA PRO A 45 -14.92 9.56 9.05
C PRO A 45 -16.06 10.26 8.30
N SER A 46 -15.81 11.50 7.91
CA SER A 46 -16.80 12.36 7.27
C SER A 46 -17.00 11.94 5.82
N SER A 47 -18.25 11.71 5.44
CA SER A 47 -18.66 11.42 4.05
C SER A 47 -18.47 12.60 3.09
N TRP A 48 -18.22 13.81 3.61
CA TRP A 48 -18.02 15.04 2.83
C TRP A 48 -16.63 15.17 2.21
N GLY A 49 -15.76 14.18 2.45
CA GLY A 49 -14.39 14.17 1.96
C GLY A 49 -13.46 15.01 2.83
N TYR A 50 -12.18 14.63 2.82
CA TYR A 50 -11.16 15.30 3.59
C TYR A 50 -10.45 16.34 2.72
N VAL A 51 -10.57 17.63 3.06
CA VAL A 51 -9.78 18.70 2.42
C VAL A 51 -8.27 18.39 2.52
N SER A 52 -7.84 17.71 3.58
CA SER A 52 -6.47 17.22 3.74
C SER A 52 -6.05 16.21 2.68
N GLN A 53 -6.94 15.33 2.22
CA GLN A 53 -6.65 14.35 1.15
C GLN A 53 -6.46 15.04 -0.20
N ALA A 54 -7.27 16.06 -0.51
CA ALA A 54 -7.11 16.85 -1.73
C ALA A 54 -5.76 17.61 -1.74
N LEU A 55 -5.40 18.23 -0.61
CA LEU A 55 -4.10 18.89 -0.44
C LEU A 55 -2.94 17.89 -0.54
N LEU A 56 -3.06 16.73 0.10
CA LEU A 56 -2.06 15.66 0.03
C LEU A 56 -1.87 15.18 -1.41
N PHE A 57 -2.95 14.93 -2.14
CA PHE A 57 -2.89 14.51 -3.53
C PHE A 57 -2.17 15.53 -4.41
N HIS A 58 -2.51 16.82 -4.28
CA HIS A 58 -1.83 17.89 -5.01
C HIS A 58 -0.33 17.93 -4.67
N GLN A 59 0.02 17.79 -3.40
CA GLN A 59 1.41 17.79 -2.95
C GLN A 59 2.20 16.60 -3.49
N VAL A 60 1.66 15.38 -3.38
CA VAL A 60 2.27 14.14 -3.87
C VAL A 60 2.46 14.21 -5.38
N ARG A 61 1.43 14.61 -6.14
CA ARG A 61 1.53 14.81 -7.60
C ARG A 61 2.64 15.78 -7.95
N LYS A 62 2.72 16.94 -7.28
CA LYS A 62 3.75 17.95 -7.53
C LYS A 62 5.16 17.41 -7.24
N TYR A 63 5.32 16.61 -6.19
CA TYR A 63 6.61 15.98 -5.89
C TYR A 63 6.98 14.88 -6.88
N LEU A 64 6.04 14.05 -7.30
CA LEU A 64 6.26 13.04 -8.34
C LEU A 64 6.69 13.66 -9.67
N LEU A 65 6.10 14.79 -10.06
CA LEU A 65 6.50 15.52 -11.27
C LEU A 65 7.88 16.17 -11.16
N ARG A 66 8.37 16.45 -9.94
CA ARG A 66 9.72 16.96 -9.69
C ARG A 66 10.77 15.86 -9.63
N LEU A 67 10.36 14.60 -9.45
CA LEU A 67 11.26 13.46 -9.48
C LEU A 67 11.67 13.18 -10.93
N ASP A 68 12.83 13.71 -11.31
CA ASP A 68 13.36 13.61 -12.66
C ASP A 68 14.11 12.29 -12.86
N VAL A 69 13.48 11.35 -13.57
CA VAL A 69 14.04 10.03 -13.91
C VAL A 69 15.34 10.13 -14.73
N ARG A 70 15.54 11.24 -15.45
CA ARG A 70 16.75 11.42 -16.28
C ARG A 70 18.00 11.69 -15.45
N LYS A 71 17.84 12.05 -14.19
CA LYS A 71 18.93 12.35 -13.25
C LYS A 71 19.27 11.18 -12.34
N ASP A 72 18.91 9.97 -12.75
CA ASP A 72 19.27 8.75 -12.02
C ASP A 72 20.81 8.63 -11.93
N HIS A 73 21.29 8.50 -10.70
CA HIS A 73 22.70 8.34 -10.39
C HIS A 73 22.88 7.19 -9.39
N VAL A 74 23.97 6.44 -9.49
CA VAL A 74 24.24 5.23 -8.66
C VAL A 74 24.08 5.52 -7.17
N LYS A 75 24.47 6.71 -6.72
CA LYS A 75 24.35 7.18 -5.32
C LYS A 75 22.90 7.24 -4.80
N PHE A 76 21.92 7.43 -5.68
CA PHE A 76 20.51 7.54 -5.31
C PHE A 76 19.74 6.23 -5.48
N TRP A 77 20.42 5.16 -5.89
CA TRP A 77 19.78 3.87 -6.03
C TRP A 77 19.20 3.40 -4.69
N ARG A 78 17.92 3.01 -4.72
CA ARG A 78 17.19 2.40 -3.60
C ARG A 78 16.49 1.13 -4.11
N PRO A 79 16.36 0.09 -3.28
CA PRO A 79 15.58 -1.08 -3.66
C PRO A 79 14.10 -0.69 -3.72
N GLN A 80 13.51 -0.80 -4.92
CA GLN A 80 12.08 -0.61 -5.16
C GLN A 80 11.49 -1.98 -5.50
N LEU A 81 10.83 -2.59 -4.53
CA LEU A 81 10.47 -4.01 -4.57
C LEU A 81 9.05 -4.19 -5.12
N LEU A 82 8.90 -5.13 -6.05
CA LEU A 82 7.61 -5.72 -6.44
C LEU A 82 7.61 -7.17 -5.99
N LEU A 83 6.84 -7.51 -4.95
CA LEU A 83 6.68 -8.89 -4.49
C LEU A 83 5.47 -9.52 -5.16
N LEU A 84 5.67 -10.59 -5.93
CA LEU A 84 4.56 -11.37 -6.47
C LEU A 84 4.07 -12.38 -5.43
N VAL A 85 2.80 -12.26 -5.07
CA VAL A 85 2.15 -13.07 -4.05
C VAL A 85 1.03 -13.88 -4.69
N GLY A 86 1.14 -15.21 -4.62
CA GLY A 86 0.07 -16.11 -5.05
C GLY A 86 -1.03 -16.22 -4.00
N ASN A 87 -0.67 -16.65 -2.79
CA ASN A 87 -1.59 -16.72 -1.65
C ASN A 87 -0.98 -15.97 -0.46
N PRO A 88 -1.62 -14.92 0.07
CA PRO A 88 -1.09 -14.13 1.17
C PRO A 88 -0.96 -14.92 2.48
N ARG A 89 -1.76 -15.97 2.70
CA ARG A 89 -1.71 -16.83 3.90
C ARG A 89 -0.36 -17.52 4.07
N GLY A 90 0.22 -17.98 2.97
CA GLY A 90 1.56 -18.61 2.96
C GLY A 90 2.71 -17.62 2.75
N ALA A 91 2.43 -16.39 2.31
CA ALA A 91 3.47 -15.42 1.96
C ALA A 91 3.80 -14.43 3.09
N LEU A 92 3.11 -14.49 4.23
CA LEU A 92 3.24 -13.51 5.32
C LEU A 92 4.70 -13.27 5.78
N PRO A 93 5.56 -14.30 5.94
CA PRO A 93 6.97 -14.08 6.27
C PRO A 93 7.72 -13.32 5.17
N LEU A 94 7.45 -13.62 3.89
CA LEU A 94 8.03 -12.90 2.75
C LEU A 94 7.58 -11.45 2.70
N LEU A 95 6.31 -11.18 3.03
CA LEU A 95 5.78 -9.82 3.08
C LEU A 95 6.56 -8.94 4.07
N ARG A 96 6.85 -9.50 5.26
CA ARG A 96 7.61 -8.81 6.31
C ARG A 96 9.09 -8.68 5.97
N LEU A 97 9.70 -9.73 5.41
CA LEU A 97 11.08 -9.71 4.95
C LEU A 97 11.29 -8.61 3.89
N ALA A 98 10.41 -8.53 2.88
CA ALA A 98 10.47 -7.49 1.86
C ALA A 98 10.25 -6.08 2.46
N ASN A 99 9.36 -5.94 3.45
CA ASN A 99 9.16 -4.68 4.16
C ASN A 99 10.42 -4.23 4.94
N GLN A 100 11.20 -5.16 5.49
CA GLN A 100 12.50 -4.87 6.10
C GLN A 100 13.58 -4.55 5.05
N LEU A 101 13.57 -5.25 3.92
CA LEU A 101 14.56 -5.11 2.85
C LEU A 101 14.46 -3.76 2.13
N LYS A 102 13.25 -3.22 1.95
CA LYS A 102 13.06 -1.98 1.17
C LYS A 102 13.78 -0.76 1.76
N LYS A 103 14.11 -0.75 3.05
CA LYS A 103 14.82 0.35 3.77
C LYS A 103 14.31 1.76 3.39
N GLY A 104 12.99 1.92 3.30
CA GLY A 104 12.33 3.19 2.93
C GLY A 104 12.05 3.40 1.43
N GLY A 105 12.47 2.47 0.58
CA GLY A 105 12.09 2.43 -0.84
C GLY A 105 10.62 2.05 -1.08
N LEU A 106 10.23 2.12 -2.34
CA LEU A 106 8.93 1.69 -2.82
C LEU A 106 8.76 0.18 -2.60
N TYR A 107 7.59 -0.23 -2.16
CA TYR A 107 7.22 -1.63 -2.04
C TYR A 107 5.80 -1.82 -2.55
N VAL A 108 5.66 -2.69 -3.54
CA VAL A 108 4.40 -3.04 -4.19
C VAL A 108 4.15 -4.54 -4.02
N LEU A 109 2.96 -4.89 -3.55
CA LEU A 109 2.43 -6.24 -3.53
C LEU A 109 1.68 -6.47 -4.83
N GLY A 110 2.18 -7.40 -5.64
CA GLY A 110 1.57 -7.79 -6.90
C GLY A 110 0.82 -9.11 -6.76
N HIS A 111 -0.42 -9.18 -7.22
CA HIS A 111 -1.16 -10.43 -7.35
C HIS A 111 -1.74 -10.56 -8.75
N VAL A 112 -1.66 -11.77 -9.31
CA VAL A 112 -2.24 -12.09 -10.62
C VAL A 112 -3.41 -13.03 -10.41
N THR A 113 -4.61 -12.52 -10.65
CA THR A 113 -5.82 -13.34 -10.77
C THR A 113 -5.85 -13.95 -12.16
N LEU A 114 -5.97 -15.29 -12.23
CA LEU A 114 -6.09 -15.99 -13.51
C LEU A 114 -7.51 -15.87 -14.05
N GLY A 115 -7.64 -15.41 -15.28
CA GLY A 115 -8.93 -15.32 -15.96
C GLY A 115 -8.87 -14.42 -17.17
N ASP A 116 -10.00 -14.38 -17.88
CA ASP A 116 -10.24 -13.51 -19.01
C ASP A 116 -11.46 -12.64 -18.73
N LEU A 117 -11.34 -11.33 -18.94
CA LEU A 117 -12.40 -10.38 -18.63
C LEU A 117 -13.62 -10.62 -19.53
N ASP A 118 -13.40 -11.04 -20.77
CA ASP A 118 -14.47 -11.31 -21.74
C ASP A 118 -15.38 -12.48 -21.31
N CYS A 119 -14.86 -13.37 -20.45
CA CYS A 119 -15.57 -14.53 -19.94
C CYS A 119 -16.26 -14.29 -18.59
N LEU A 120 -16.10 -13.09 -18.00
CA LEU A 120 -16.56 -12.78 -16.65
C LEU A 120 -17.64 -11.68 -16.69
N PRO A 121 -18.69 -11.77 -15.86
CA PRO A 121 -19.75 -10.76 -15.83
C PRO A 121 -19.28 -9.41 -15.23
N SER A 122 -18.18 -9.42 -14.48
CA SER A 122 -17.60 -8.24 -13.85
C SER A 122 -16.13 -8.50 -13.49
N ASP A 123 -15.36 -7.44 -13.24
CA ASP A 123 -13.94 -7.55 -12.85
C ASP A 123 -13.80 -8.21 -11.46
N PRO A 124 -13.21 -9.42 -11.37
CA PRO A 124 -13.05 -10.16 -10.12
C PRO A 124 -12.01 -9.51 -9.19
N VAL A 125 -11.21 -8.56 -9.68
CA VAL A 125 -10.13 -7.92 -8.94
C VAL A 125 -10.64 -6.82 -8.00
N GLN A 126 -11.65 -6.06 -8.42
CA GLN A 126 -12.25 -4.98 -7.64
C GLN A 126 -12.68 -5.39 -6.21
N PRO A 127 -13.48 -6.47 -6.02
CA PRO A 127 -13.90 -6.86 -4.68
C PRO A 127 -12.73 -7.36 -3.82
N GLN A 128 -11.68 -7.91 -4.42
CA GLN A 128 -10.51 -8.41 -3.70
C GLN A 128 -9.63 -7.27 -3.19
N TYR A 129 -9.63 -6.12 -3.85
CA TYR A 129 -8.74 -5.00 -3.51
C TYR A 129 -8.86 -4.55 -2.06
N GLY A 130 -10.09 -4.46 -1.53
CA GLY A 130 -10.32 -4.13 -0.11
C GLY A 130 -9.73 -5.16 0.85
N ALA A 131 -9.81 -6.46 0.52
CA ALA A 131 -9.20 -7.52 1.31
C ALA A 131 -7.67 -7.38 1.35
N TRP A 132 -7.04 -7.09 0.21
CA TRP A 132 -5.59 -6.86 0.13
C TRP A 132 -5.13 -5.59 0.87
N LEU A 133 -5.92 -4.52 0.88
CA LEU A 133 -5.62 -3.35 1.72
C LEU A 133 -5.66 -3.70 3.22
N SER A 134 -6.71 -4.40 3.66
CA SER A 134 -6.80 -4.82 5.06
C SER A 134 -5.70 -5.82 5.45
N LEU A 135 -5.20 -6.63 4.52
CA LEU A 135 -4.02 -7.46 4.70
C LEU A 135 -2.77 -6.62 5.00
N VAL A 136 -2.53 -5.58 4.21
CA VAL A 136 -1.39 -4.68 4.36
C VAL A 136 -1.42 -3.99 5.74
N ASP A 137 -2.62 -3.51 6.13
CA ASP A 137 -2.86 -2.86 7.41
C ASP A 137 -2.63 -3.82 8.59
N ARG A 138 -3.18 -5.04 8.53
CA ARG A 138 -2.98 -6.05 9.60
C ARG A 138 -1.55 -6.57 9.66
N ALA A 139 -0.90 -6.76 8.52
CA ALA A 139 0.51 -7.17 8.46
C ALA A 139 1.48 -6.07 8.90
N GLN A 140 1.00 -4.82 9.08
CA GLN A 140 1.78 -3.64 9.43
C GLN A 140 2.93 -3.39 8.43
N VAL A 141 2.69 -3.67 7.14
CA VAL A 141 3.66 -3.45 6.06
C VAL A 141 3.33 -2.17 5.31
N LYS A 142 4.36 -1.40 4.91
CA LYS A 142 4.16 -0.16 4.16
C LYS A 142 4.29 -0.46 2.67
N ALA A 143 3.24 -1.05 2.09
CA ALA A 143 3.20 -1.48 0.70
C ALA A 143 2.00 -0.90 -0.05
N PHE A 144 2.17 -0.66 -1.34
CA PHE A 144 1.04 -0.48 -2.26
C PHE A 144 0.57 -1.84 -2.77
N VAL A 145 -0.68 -1.94 -3.16
CA VAL A 145 -1.25 -3.17 -3.71
C VAL A 145 -1.57 -2.92 -5.17
N ASP A 146 -1.02 -3.75 -6.07
CA ASP A 146 -1.39 -3.80 -7.47
C ASP A 146 -1.91 -5.20 -7.80
N LEU A 147 -3.16 -5.28 -8.20
CA LEU A 147 -3.80 -6.53 -8.58
C LEU A 147 -4.06 -6.50 -10.09
N THR A 148 -3.86 -7.63 -10.78
CA THR A 148 -4.06 -7.72 -12.22
C THR A 148 -4.81 -9.00 -12.60
N LEU A 149 -5.65 -8.91 -13.63
CA LEU A 149 -6.29 -10.06 -14.27
C LEU A 149 -5.50 -10.44 -15.54
N SER A 150 -5.14 -11.71 -15.68
CA SER A 150 -4.41 -12.19 -16.85
C SER A 150 -4.64 -13.68 -17.09
N PRO A 151 -4.60 -14.16 -18.35
CA PRO A 151 -4.74 -15.60 -18.64
C PRO A 151 -3.55 -16.43 -18.13
N SER A 152 -2.39 -15.81 -17.88
CA SER A 152 -1.23 -16.50 -17.30
C SER A 152 -0.52 -15.64 -16.24
N VAL A 153 0.06 -16.31 -15.23
CA VAL A 153 0.83 -15.64 -14.18
C VAL A 153 2.02 -14.90 -14.76
N ARG A 154 2.69 -15.48 -15.77
CA ARG A 154 3.82 -14.86 -16.46
C ARG A 154 3.43 -13.56 -17.14
N GLN A 155 2.33 -13.54 -17.90
CA GLN A 155 1.86 -12.33 -18.57
C GLN A 155 1.43 -11.26 -17.54
N GLY A 156 0.71 -11.65 -16.49
CA GLY A 156 0.37 -10.74 -15.40
C GLY A 156 1.60 -10.15 -14.70
N ALA A 157 2.63 -10.96 -14.44
CA ALA A 157 3.90 -10.51 -13.89
C ALA A 157 4.60 -9.50 -14.80
N GLN A 158 4.60 -9.74 -16.12
CA GLN A 158 5.15 -8.80 -17.09
C GLN A 158 4.36 -7.48 -17.12
N HIS A 159 3.04 -7.51 -16.97
CA HIS A 159 2.22 -6.30 -16.87
C HIS A 159 2.63 -5.50 -15.63
N LEU A 160 2.60 -6.11 -14.45
CA LEU A 160 2.98 -5.46 -13.19
C LEU A 160 4.40 -4.88 -13.26
N LEU A 161 5.38 -5.61 -13.78
CA LEU A 161 6.76 -5.10 -13.91
C LEU A 161 6.90 -3.83 -14.77
N ARG A 162 6.03 -3.65 -15.77
CA ARG A 162 6.08 -2.51 -16.68
C ARG A 162 5.23 -1.33 -16.20
N ILE A 163 4.05 -1.64 -15.65
CA ILE A 163 3.01 -0.63 -15.39
C ILE A 163 2.91 -0.23 -13.92
N SER A 164 3.41 -1.03 -12.98
CA SER A 164 3.37 -0.69 -11.55
C SER A 164 4.18 0.57 -11.24
N GLY A 165 3.64 1.39 -10.36
CA GLY A 165 4.23 2.67 -9.96
C GLY A 165 3.86 3.86 -10.86
N LEU A 166 4.32 5.05 -10.48
CA LEU A 166 3.96 6.32 -11.14
C LEU A 166 5.18 7.24 -11.29
N GLY A 167 5.42 7.71 -12.51
CA GLY A 167 6.56 8.59 -12.80
C GLY A 167 7.90 7.92 -12.48
N GLY A 168 8.72 8.56 -11.65
CA GLY A 168 10.00 8.00 -11.17
C GLY A 168 9.91 7.03 -10.00
N MET A 169 8.72 6.85 -9.40
CA MET A 169 8.49 5.85 -8.35
C MET A 169 7.99 4.56 -8.98
N LYS A 170 8.90 3.68 -9.41
CA LYS A 170 8.58 2.41 -10.07
C LYS A 170 9.48 1.28 -9.57
N PRO A 171 8.94 0.06 -9.38
CA PRO A 171 9.73 -1.07 -8.93
C PRO A 171 10.89 -1.37 -9.89
N ASN A 172 12.06 -1.62 -9.32
CA ASN A 172 13.29 -1.98 -10.02
C ASN A 172 13.76 -3.40 -9.69
N THR A 173 13.13 -4.05 -8.70
CA THR A 173 13.49 -5.37 -8.22
C THR A 173 12.25 -6.23 -8.10
N LEU A 174 12.20 -7.34 -8.83
CA LEU A 174 11.19 -8.38 -8.70
C LEU A 174 11.57 -9.30 -7.53
N VAL A 175 10.65 -9.53 -6.60
CA VAL A 175 10.79 -10.52 -5.54
C VAL A 175 9.81 -11.65 -5.79
N LEU A 176 10.33 -12.88 -5.85
CA LEU A 176 9.55 -14.10 -6.01
C LEU A 176 9.77 -15.01 -4.81
N GLY A 177 8.72 -15.73 -4.42
CA GLY A 177 8.87 -16.92 -3.58
C GLY A 177 9.71 -17.97 -4.30
N PHE A 178 10.57 -18.67 -3.58
CA PHE A 178 11.33 -19.79 -4.11
C PHE A 178 10.37 -20.90 -4.55
N TYR A 179 10.61 -21.48 -5.73
CA TYR A 179 9.76 -22.54 -6.27
C TYR A 179 10.23 -23.89 -5.71
N ASP A 180 9.64 -24.33 -4.60
CA ASP A 180 9.88 -25.65 -4.01
C ASP A 180 8.59 -26.47 -3.88
N ASP A 181 8.73 -27.78 -3.66
CA ASP A 181 7.63 -28.75 -3.45
C ASP A 181 7.11 -28.81 -2.02
N ALA A 182 7.60 -27.94 -1.15
CA ALA A 182 7.10 -27.82 0.20
C ALA A 182 5.61 -27.44 0.20
N ALA A 183 4.85 -28.03 1.14
CA ALA A 183 3.48 -27.63 1.36
C ALA A 183 3.46 -26.22 1.98
N PRO A 184 2.69 -25.27 1.43
CA PRO A 184 2.61 -23.93 1.99
C PRO A 184 1.96 -24.00 3.37
N GLN A 185 2.64 -23.45 4.38
CA GLN A 185 2.10 -23.35 5.73
C GLN A 185 1.13 -22.16 5.82
N ASP A 186 0.07 -22.31 6.61
CA ASP A 186 -0.86 -21.22 6.85
C ASP A 186 -0.39 -20.35 8.02
N HIS A 187 0.31 -19.27 7.70
CA HIS A 187 0.87 -18.39 8.71
C HIS A 187 -0.19 -17.53 9.40
N PHE A 188 -1.41 -17.41 8.85
CA PHE A 188 -2.48 -16.65 9.52
C PHE A 188 -2.93 -17.30 10.82
N LEU A 189 -2.81 -18.63 10.94
CA LEU A 189 -3.19 -19.37 12.14
C LEU A 189 -2.17 -19.21 13.26
N THR A 190 -0.89 -19.08 12.90
CA THR A 190 0.21 -18.96 13.86
C THR A 190 0.47 -17.52 14.30
N ASP A 191 0.04 -16.55 13.51
CA ASP A 191 0.40 -15.15 13.71
C ASP A 191 -0.62 -14.43 14.59
N PRO A 192 -0.20 -13.80 15.70
CA PRO A 192 -1.11 -13.14 16.64
C PRO A 192 -1.95 -12.04 15.99
N ALA A 193 -1.40 -11.32 15.00
CA ALA A 193 -2.12 -10.25 14.31
C ALA A 193 -3.29 -10.76 13.45
N PHE A 194 -3.32 -12.07 13.15
CA PHE A 194 -4.32 -12.71 12.30
C PHE A 194 -5.15 -13.77 13.05
N SER A 195 -4.65 -14.32 14.15
CA SER A 195 -5.36 -15.29 14.98
C SER A 195 -6.41 -14.67 15.92
N GLU A 196 -6.21 -13.42 16.38
CA GLU A 196 -7.06 -12.80 17.41
C GLU A 196 -8.39 -12.20 16.93
N ALA A 197 -8.76 -12.34 15.65
CA ALA A 197 -10.06 -11.86 15.15
C ALA A 197 -11.26 -12.73 15.57
N ALA A 198 -11.06 -13.72 16.43
CA ALA A 198 -12.11 -14.59 16.95
C ALA A 198 -12.63 -14.16 18.34
N ASP A 199 -11.95 -13.27 19.07
CA ASP A 199 -12.40 -12.84 20.39
C ASP A 199 -13.02 -11.45 20.37
N GLY A 200 -14.25 -11.37 20.86
CA GLY A 200 -15.21 -10.34 20.50
C GLY A 200 -14.96 -8.98 21.16
N THR A 201 -15.06 -7.93 20.35
CA THR A 201 -15.66 -6.62 20.66
C THR A 201 -15.30 -5.69 19.50
N LEU A 202 -16.21 -5.45 18.57
CA LEU A 202 -16.29 -4.26 17.71
C LEU A 202 -17.58 -4.38 16.89
N GLU A 203 -18.58 -3.58 17.24
CA GLU A 203 -19.80 -3.42 16.46
C GLU A 203 -19.46 -2.99 15.02
N GLY A 204 -19.87 -3.77 14.02
CA GLY A 204 -19.55 -3.56 12.60
C GLY A 204 -18.51 -4.52 12.02
N GLY A 205 -18.57 -5.81 12.39
CA GLY A 205 -17.57 -6.84 12.11
C GLY A 205 -17.16 -6.95 10.63
N SER A 206 -15.98 -6.43 10.31
CA SER A 206 -15.30 -6.80 9.07
C SER A 206 -15.01 -8.31 9.10
N PRO A 207 -15.27 -9.06 8.01
CA PRO A 207 -15.01 -10.49 7.96
C PRO A 207 -13.54 -10.78 8.34
N ALA A 208 -13.32 -11.88 9.06
CA ALA A 208 -11.97 -12.32 9.39
C ALA A 208 -11.16 -12.47 8.09
N LEU A 209 -9.93 -11.94 8.03
CA LEU A 209 -9.11 -12.01 6.81
C LEU A 209 -8.89 -13.46 6.33
N SER A 210 -8.95 -14.43 7.24
CA SER A 210 -8.90 -15.86 6.94
C SER A 210 -10.06 -16.36 6.08
N THR A 211 -11.22 -15.69 6.08
CA THR A 211 -12.35 -16.01 5.19
C THR A 211 -12.29 -15.26 3.86
N LEU A 212 -11.56 -14.13 3.81
CA LEU A 212 -11.39 -13.33 2.61
C LEU A 212 -10.36 -13.92 1.64
N PHE A 213 -9.42 -14.73 2.12
CA PHE A 213 -8.42 -15.39 1.30
C PHE A 213 -8.57 -16.92 1.31
N PRO A 214 -8.48 -17.58 0.14
CA PRO A 214 -8.61 -19.02 0.05
C PRO A 214 -7.49 -19.71 0.84
N PRO A 215 -7.73 -20.90 1.40
CA PRO A 215 -6.71 -21.65 2.12
C PRO A 215 -5.49 -21.93 1.23
N PRO A 216 -4.30 -22.12 1.82
CA PRO A 216 -3.13 -22.53 1.06
C PRO A 216 -3.40 -23.83 0.28
N ARG A 217 -2.71 -23.98 -0.85
CA ARG A 217 -2.79 -25.17 -1.70
C ARG A 217 -2.55 -26.45 -0.88
N ALA A 218 -3.38 -27.47 -1.13
CA ALA A 218 -3.14 -28.82 -0.62
C ALA A 218 -1.89 -29.45 -1.27
N PRO A 219 -1.14 -30.30 -0.55
CA PRO A 219 0.01 -31.00 -1.12
C PRO A 219 -0.42 -31.81 -2.35
N GLY A 220 0.30 -31.64 -3.46
CA GLY A 220 0.03 -32.34 -4.73
C GLY A 220 -1.01 -31.68 -5.66
N SER A 221 -1.69 -30.61 -5.27
CA SER A 221 -2.63 -29.93 -6.19
C SER A 221 -1.87 -29.24 -7.35
N PRO A 222 -2.49 -29.07 -8.54
CA PRO A 222 -1.86 -28.36 -9.64
C PRO A 222 -1.52 -26.92 -9.23
N ARG A 223 -0.35 -26.44 -9.66
CA ARG A 223 0.08 -25.05 -9.44
C ARG A 223 -0.42 -24.18 -10.59
N ALA A 224 -0.83 -22.96 -10.24
CA ALA A 224 -1.16 -21.92 -11.22
C ALA A 224 0.06 -21.52 -12.09
N LEU A 225 1.28 -21.70 -11.58
CA LEU A 225 2.53 -21.35 -12.26
C LEU A 225 3.35 -22.62 -12.51
N SER A 226 3.63 -22.91 -13.79
CA SER A 226 4.50 -24.02 -14.18
C SER A 226 5.98 -23.70 -13.88
N PRO A 227 6.86 -24.71 -13.73
CA PRO A 227 8.29 -24.47 -13.53
C PRO A 227 8.92 -23.71 -14.70
N GLN A 228 8.48 -24.00 -15.92
CA GLN A 228 8.95 -23.32 -17.13
C GLN A 228 8.54 -21.84 -17.11
N ASP A 229 7.29 -21.54 -16.74
CA ASP A 229 6.81 -20.16 -16.63
C ASP A 229 7.48 -19.40 -15.50
N TYR A 230 7.82 -20.06 -14.39
CA TYR A 230 8.56 -19.45 -13.29
C TYR A 230 9.94 -18.99 -13.75
N VAL A 231 10.72 -19.88 -14.37
CA VAL A 231 12.05 -19.55 -14.91
C VAL A 231 11.93 -18.50 -16.02
N ALA A 232 10.92 -18.61 -16.87
CA ALA A 232 10.69 -17.63 -17.92
C ALA A 232 10.31 -16.24 -17.37
N THR A 233 9.58 -16.18 -16.26
CA THR A 233 9.25 -14.93 -15.55
C THR A 233 10.53 -14.27 -14.99
N VAL A 234 11.44 -15.06 -14.42
CA VAL A 234 12.76 -14.58 -13.99
C VAL A 234 13.56 -14.04 -15.18
N ALA A 235 13.62 -14.79 -16.28
CA ALA A 235 14.33 -14.38 -17.49
C ALA A 235 13.74 -13.09 -18.09
N ASP A 236 12.41 -12.94 -18.09
CA ASP A 236 11.74 -11.73 -18.58
C ASP A 236 12.05 -10.51 -17.70
N ALA A 237 12.11 -10.67 -16.38
CA ALA A 237 12.49 -9.59 -15.47
C ALA A 237 13.93 -9.09 -15.73
N LEU A 238 14.87 -10.01 -15.94
CA LEU A 238 16.25 -9.68 -16.30
C LEU A 238 16.32 -8.96 -17.65
N LYS A 239 15.56 -9.43 -18.66
CA LYS A 239 15.45 -8.76 -19.98
C LYS A 239 14.85 -7.35 -19.89
N MET A 240 14.01 -7.09 -18.89
CA MET A 240 13.47 -5.75 -18.61
C MET A 240 14.41 -4.87 -17.77
N ASN A 241 15.68 -5.27 -17.60
CA ASN A 241 16.68 -4.59 -16.77
C ASN A 241 16.20 -4.40 -15.32
N LYS A 242 15.54 -5.42 -14.77
CA LYS A 242 15.11 -5.47 -13.37
C LYS A 242 16.00 -6.45 -12.60
N ASN A 243 16.25 -6.13 -11.34
CA ASN A 243 16.89 -7.08 -10.43
C ASN A 243 15.89 -8.16 -10.03
N VAL A 244 16.37 -9.35 -9.69
CA VAL A 244 15.52 -10.45 -9.22
C VAL A 244 16.02 -10.94 -7.87
N VAL A 245 15.10 -11.17 -6.94
CA VAL A 245 15.34 -11.77 -5.63
C VAL A 245 14.44 -12.98 -5.50
N LEU A 246 15.04 -14.14 -5.25
CA LEU A 246 14.31 -15.37 -4.93
C LEU A 246 14.43 -15.60 -3.43
N ALA A 247 13.29 -15.60 -2.74
CA ALA A 247 13.25 -15.70 -1.29
C ALA A 247 12.46 -16.94 -0.87
N ARG A 248 13.03 -17.70 0.07
CA ARG A 248 12.38 -18.86 0.68
C ARG A 248 12.00 -18.50 2.11
N ALA A 249 10.73 -18.65 2.46
CA ALA A 249 10.32 -18.66 3.86
C ALA A 249 10.55 -20.08 4.38
N CYS A 250 11.42 -20.21 5.37
CA CYS A 250 11.68 -21.46 6.09
C CYS A 250 10.87 -21.50 7.38
#